data_AF-A0A8S1CPX7-F1
#
_entry.id   AF-A0A8S1CPX7-F1
#
_cell.length_a   1.000
_cell.length_b   1.000
_cell.length_c   1.000
_cell.angle_alpha   90.00
_cell.angle_beta   90.00
_cell.angle_gamma   90.00
#
_symmetry.space_group_name_H-M   'P 1'
#
loop_
_entity.id
_entity.type
_entity.pdbx_description
1 polymer ?
#
loop_
_entity_poly.entity_id
_entity_poly.type
_entity_poly.pdbx_seq_one_letter_code
_entity_poly.pdbx_strand_id
1 'polypeptide(L)'
;MIVSSTDLTQRVNASVQTRHSGILELNPKSIIINPPANDIYPIEVTSIEAGYTTILLSIDPAIADVYDAFIRVTSLHSIELYHFSEVIGWIYFVAWSVSFYPQIYENWKRKSVVGLNFDFLALNIIGFTMYSIFNCGLFWIPSIQDEYFEKNPTGMIPVLTQDIFFGLHAMFATVVTITQCFFYERANQRVSWTARGIILVFALFLLISTIVAAATDKLTWLDILYFCSYVKLAITLIKYIPQAYMNYKRKSTVGWSIGNIFLDFTGGALSMMQMMVNAHNYNDWQSIFGDPTKFGLGLFSVVFDIFFIFQHYVLYRQSRKDVAADPEKPEKTGKDEIL
;
A
#
# COMPACT_ATOMS: atom_id res chain seq x y z
N MET A 1 -21.80 -14.63 -12.82
CA MET A 1 -22.34 -15.85 -13.44
C MET A 1 -21.50 -17.01 -12.91
N ILE A 2 -22.14 -18.05 -12.38
CA ILE A 2 -21.45 -19.28 -11.96
C ILE A 2 -21.48 -20.22 -13.17
N VAL A 3 -20.32 -20.75 -13.56
CA VAL A 3 -20.17 -21.71 -14.67
C VAL A 3 -19.27 -22.82 -14.19
N SER A 4 -19.59 -24.06 -14.54
CA SER A 4 -18.72 -25.21 -14.33
C SER A 4 -18.25 -25.74 -15.67
N SER A 5 -17.01 -26.22 -15.72
CA SER A 5 -16.45 -26.94 -16.86
C SER A 5 -16.95 -28.38 -16.98
N THR A 6 -17.69 -28.88 -15.99
CA THR A 6 -18.19 -30.25 -15.94
C THR A 6 -19.53 -30.40 -16.65
N ASP A 7 -19.58 -31.28 -17.66
CA ASP A 7 -20.82 -31.66 -18.34
C ASP A 7 -21.66 -32.62 -17.49
N LEU A 8 -22.95 -32.33 -17.37
CA LEU A 8 -23.91 -33.20 -16.68
C LEU A 8 -24.45 -34.25 -17.64
N THR A 9 -24.43 -35.52 -17.22
CA THR A 9 -24.96 -36.66 -17.97
C THR A 9 -26.37 -37.05 -17.54
N GLN A 10 -26.83 -36.56 -16.39
CA GLN A 10 -28.15 -36.84 -15.83
C GLN A 10 -28.73 -35.61 -15.14
N ARG A 11 -30.03 -35.64 -14.84
CA ARG A 11 -30.71 -34.59 -14.08
C ARG A 11 -30.16 -34.52 -12.65
N VAL A 12 -29.85 -33.31 -12.19
CA VAL A 12 -29.26 -33.09 -10.87
C VAL A 12 -30.04 -32.03 -10.10
N ASN A 13 -30.19 -32.23 -8.79
CA ASN A 13 -30.61 -31.18 -7.86
C ASN A 13 -29.36 -30.55 -7.24
N ALA A 14 -29.02 -29.34 -7.70
CA ALA A 14 -27.86 -28.60 -7.20
C ALA A 14 -28.31 -27.65 -6.09
N SER A 15 -27.64 -27.70 -4.95
CA SER A 15 -27.86 -26.73 -3.87
C SER A 15 -26.98 -25.50 -4.07
N VAL A 16 -27.54 -24.32 -3.80
CA VAL A 16 -26.83 -23.06 -3.84
C VAL A 16 -26.61 -22.63 -2.40
N GLN A 17 -25.34 -22.58 -1.98
CA GLN A 17 -24.98 -22.32 -0.59
C GLN A 17 -24.02 -21.15 -0.50
N THR A 18 -23.98 -20.51 0.66
CA THR A 18 -22.97 -19.50 1.01
C THR A 18 -21.93 -20.12 1.92
N ARG A 19 -20.63 -19.86 1.69
CA ARG A 19 -19.55 -20.33 2.58
C ARG A 19 -19.67 -19.73 3.99
N HIS A 20 -20.09 -18.47 4.10
CA HIS A 20 -20.36 -17.79 5.37
C HIS A 20 -21.85 -17.38 5.41
N SER A 21 -22.58 -17.90 6.39
CA SER A 21 -23.99 -17.58 6.62
C SER A 21 -24.15 -16.19 7.24
N GLY A 22 -25.31 -15.56 7.00
CA GLY A 22 -25.68 -14.28 7.62
C GLY A 22 -25.35 -13.03 6.79
N ILE A 23 -24.54 -13.14 5.74
CA ILE A 23 -24.20 -12.01 4.86
C ILE A 23 -25.22 -11.88 3.71
N LEU A 24 -25.62 -13.00 3.11
CA LEU A 24 -26.53 -13.04 1.97
C LEU A 24 -27.68 -14.02 2.20
N GLU A 25 -28.84 -13.68 1.64
CA GLU A 25 -29.97 -14.59 1.44
C GLU A 25 -30.05 -14.94 -0.05
N LEU A 26 -30.21 -16.24 -0.34
CA LEU A 26 -30.28 -16.78 -1.70
C LEU A 26 -31.65 -17.38 -1.96
N ASN A 27 -32.24 -17.04 -3.11
CA ASN A 27 -33.51 -17.57 -3.56
C ASN A 27 -33.47 -17.91 -5.07
N PRO A 28 -33.67 -19.17 -5.49
CA PRO A 28 -33.91 -20.36 -4.68
C PRO A 28 -32.62 -20.94 -4.08
N LYS A 29 -32.74 -21.71 -2.97
CA LYS A 29 -31.61 -22.43 -2.34
C LYS A 29 -31.22 -23.72 -3.05
N SER A 30 -32.02 -24.18 -4.01
CA SER A 30 -31.76 -25.35 -4.83
C SER A 30 -32.33 -25.16 -6.23
N ILE A 31 -31.58 -25.60 -7.23
CA ILE A 31 -31.96 -25.55 -8.63
C ILE A 31 -31.89 -26.95 -9.22
N ILE A 32 -32.84 -27.27 -10.09
CA ILE A 32 -32.86 -28.54 -10.81
C ILE A 32 -32.27 -28.30 -12.19
N ILE A 33 -31.13 -28.92 -12.47
CA ILE A 33 -30.42 -28.78 -13.74
C ILE A 33 -30.67 -30.03 -14.59
N ASN A 34 -31.20 -29.83 -15.80
CA ASN A 34 -31.42 -30.90 -16.76
C ASN A 34 -30.32 -30.89 -17.84
N PRO A 35 -29.82 -32.06 -18.28
CA PRO A 35 -28.91 -32.13 -19.43
C PRO A 35 -29.70 -31.97 -20.74
N PRO A 36 -29.16 -31.27 -21.76
CA PRO A 36 -27.91 -30.52 -21.75
C PRO A 36 -28.03 -29.22 -20.92
N ALA A 37 -27.04 -28.94 -20.08
CA ALA A 37 -27.07 -27.86 -19.08
C ALA A 37 -26.81 -26.46 -19.69
N ASN A 38 -27.55 -26.10 -20.75
CA ASN A 38 -27.40 -24.83 -21.46
C ASN A 38 -28.34 -23.72 -20.96
N ASP A 39 -29.25 -24.05 -20.04
CA ASP A 39 -30.23 -23.11 -19.51
C ASP A 39 -29.63 -22.16 -18.45
N ILE A 40 -30.17 -20.94 -18.38
CA ILE A 40 -29.82 -19.96 -17.35
C ILE A 40 -30.77 -20.11 -16.16
N TYR A 41 -30.22 -20.35 -14.98
CA TYR A 41 -30.97 -20.46 -13.73
C TYR A 41 -30.79 -19.18 -12.91
N PRO A 42 -31.78 -18.26 -12.86
CA PRO A 42 -31.66 -17.04 -12.09
C PRO A 42 -31.68 -17.34 -10.58
N ILE A 43 -30.76 -16.70 -9.85
CA ILE A 43 -30.68 -16.76 -8.39
C ILE A 43 -30.75 -15.32 -7.90
N GLU A 44 -31.80 -15.00 -7.14
CA GLU A 44 -31.91 -13.73 -6.43
C GLU A 44 -30.98 -13.76 -5.21
N VAL A 45 -30.19 -12.71 -5.08
CA VAL A 45 -29.22 -12.53 -4.01
C VAL A 45 -29.57 -11.26 -3.26
N THR A 46 -29.99 -11.40 -2.01
CA THR A 46 -30.32 -10.28 -1.13
C THR A 46 -29.23 -10.12 -0.08
N SER A 47 -28.70 -8.92 0.07
CA SER A 47 -27.76 -8.60 1.14
C SER A 47 -28.48 -8.43 2.48
N ILE A 48 -27.93 -9.05 3.54
CA ILE A 48 -28.43 -8.94 4.92
C ILE A 48 -27.47 -8.06 5.74
N GLU A 49 -26.17 -8.34 5.68
CA GLU A 49 -25.12 -7.62 6.38
C GLU A 49 -23.97 -7.27 5.44
N ALA A 50 -23.18 -6.25 5.76
CA ALA A 50 -21.95 -5.96 5.05
C ALA A 50 -20.87 -7.00 5.37
N GLY A 51 -20.07 -7.33 4.37
CA GLY A 51 -19.03 -8.34 4.47
C GLY A 51 -18.80 -9.07 3.17
N TYR A 52 -17.98 -10.11 3.24
CA TYR A 52 -17.58 -10.92 2.11
C TYR A 52 -18.04 -12.37 2.28
N THR A 53 -18.61 -12.95 1.22
CA THR A 53 -18.93 -14.38 1.19
C THR A 53 -18.80 -14.94 -0.21
N THR A 54 -18.71 -16.26 -0.31
CA THR A 54 -18.68 -16.97 -1.59
C THR A 54 -19.97 -17.77 -1.74
N ILE A 55 -20.65 -17.58 -2.85
CA ILE A 55 -21.77 -18.42 -3.27
C ILE A 55 -21.16 -19.59 -4.05
N LEU A 56 -21.47 -20.81 -3.63
CA LEU A 56 -20.98 -22.04 -4.23
C LEU A 56 -22.15 -22.93 -4.65
N LEU A 57 -22.00 -23.57 -5.80
CA LEU A 57 -22.89 -24.61 -6.26
C LEU A 57 -22.40 -25.95 -5.71
N SER A 58 -23.26 -26.69 -5.03
CA SER A 58 -22.95 -28.01 -4.49
C SER A 58 -23.90 -29.05 -5.05
N ILE A 59 -23.30 -30.07 -5.67
CA ILE A 59 -23.93 -31.24 -6.27
C ILE A 59 -23.41 -32.48 -5.54
N ASP A 60 -24.16 -33.59 -5.60
CA ASP A 60 -23.67 -34.88 -5.13
C ASP A 60 -22.35 -35.25 -5.86
N PRO A 61 -21.22 -35.37 -5.13
CA PRO A 61 -19.92 -35.69 -5.71
C PRO A 61 -19.89 -37.03 -6.46
N ALA A 62 -20.82 -37.94 -6.20
CA ALA A 62 -20.96 -39.18 -6.96
C ALA A 62 -21.45 -38.97 -8.40
N ILE A 63 -22.04 -37.80 -8.69
CA ILE A 63 -22.60 -37.47 -10.01
C ILE A 63 -21.64 -36.61 -10.83
N ALA A 64 -21.16 -35.52 -10.24
CA ALA A 64 -20.31 -34.54 -10.92
C ALA A 64 -19.50 -33.74 -9.90
N ASP A 65 -18.27 -33.39 -10.27
CA ASP A 65 -17.44 -32.46 -9.52
C ASP A 65 -17.61 -31.05 -10.09
N VAL A 66 -18.06 -30.12 -9.25
CA VAL A 66 -18.31 -28.71 -9.61
C VAL A 66 -17.53 -27.76 -8.71
N TYR A 67 -16.31 -28.16 -8.32
CA TYR A 67 -15.43 -27.35 -7.46
C TYR A 67 -15.15 -25.93 -8.01
N ASP A 68 -15.22 -25.75 -9.34
CA ASP A 68 -15.01 -24.49 -10.04
C ASP A 68 -16.26 -23.59 -10.08
N ALA A 69 -17.42 -24.11 -9.66
CA ALA A 69 -18.70 -23.44 -9.72
C ALA A 69 -18.97 -22.56 -8.50
N PHE A 70 -18.23 -21.45 -8.39
CA PHE A 70 -18.44 -20.46 -7.33
C PHE A 70 -18.39 -19.01 -7.83
N ILE A 71 -18.94 -18.09 -7.05
CA ILE A 71 -18.79 -16.65 -7.25
C ILE A 71 -18.56 -15.96 -5.90
N ARG A 72 -17.63 -15.01 -5.90
CA ARG A 72 -17.32 -14.18 -4.74
C ARG A 72 -18.25 -12.96 -4.74
N VAL A 73 -18.86 -12.68 -3.61
CA VAL A 73 -19.82 -11.58 -3.47
C VAL A 73 -19.45 -10.75 -2.25
N THR A 74 -19.39 -9.44 -2.48
CA THR A 74 -19.15 -8.44 -1.44
C THR A 74 -20.43 -7.64 -1.22
N SER A 75 -20.78 -7.49 0.04
CA SER A 75 -21.88 -6.66 0.53
C SER A 75 -21.31 -5.46 1.29
N LEU A 76 -21.91 -4.29 1.12
CA LEU A 76 -21.47 -3.03 1.72
C LEU A 76 -22.64 -2.30 2.37
N HIS A 77 -22.37 -1.51 3.42
CA HIS A 77 -23.40 -0.76 4.15
C HIS A 77 -23.98 0.41 3.34
N SER A 78 -23.13 1.17 2.64
CA SER A 78 -23.52 2.39 1.93
C SER A 78 -22.69 2.59 0.66
N ILE A 79 -23.40 2.80 -0.45
CA ILE A 79 -22.78 3.13 -1.75
C ILE A 79 -22.15 4.53 -1.72
N GLU A 80 -22.69 5.42 -0.90
CA GLU A 80 -22.15 6.76 -0.67
C GLU A 80 -20.78 6.68 0.02
N LEU A 81 -20.62 5.81 1.03
CA LEU A 81 -19.33 5.57 1.67
C LEU A 81 -18.31 4.93 0.71
N TYR A 82 -18.76 4.08 -0.22
CA TYR A 82 -17.91 3.55 -1.28
C TYR A 82 -17.36 4.67 -2.17
N HIS A 83 -18.24 5.54 -2.69
CA HIS A 83 -17.79 6.66 -3.53
C HIS A 83 -16.95 7.68 -2.75
N PHE A 84 -17.29 7.94 -1.49
CA PHE A 84 -16.49 8.80 -0.62
C PHE A 84 -15.08 8.24 -0.44
N SER A 85 -14.97 6.92 -0.16
CA SER A 85 -13.70 6.20 -0.06
C SER A 85 -12.87 6.35 -1.34
N GLU A 86 -13.46 6.12 -2.51
CA GLU A 86 -12.76 6.28 -3.80
C GLU A 86 -12.24 7.71 -4.00
N VAL A 87 -13.05 8.73 -3.71
CA VAL A 87 -12.66 10.14 -3.86
C VAL A 87 -11.48 10.50 -2.95
N ILE A 88 -11.55 10.18 -1.65
CA ILE A 88 -10.42 10.46 -0.74
C ILE A 88 -9.17 9.65 -1.14
N GLY A 89 -9.38 8.48 -1.74
CA GLY A 89 -8.37 7.65 -2.35
C GLY A 89 -7.51 8.39 -3.37
N TRP A 90 -8.19 8.94 -4.37
CA TRP A 90 -7.54 9.70 -5.43
C TRP A 90 -6.93 11.02 -4.92
N ILE A 91 -7.53 11.65 -3.92
CA ILE A 91 -6.97 12.88 -3.32
C ILE A 91 -5.64 12.58 -2.63
N TYR A 92 -5.54 11.52 -1.81
CA TYR A 92 -4.26 11.20 -1.15
C TYR A 92 -3.20 10.78 -2.16
N PHE A 93 -3.58 10.03 -3.20
CA PHE A 93 -2.68 9.66 -4.29
C PHE A 93 -2.09 10.92 -4.94
N VAL A 94 -2.92 11.92 -5.27
CA VAL A 94 -2.46 13.18 -5.86
C VAL A 94 -1.56 13.94 -4.88
N ALA A 95 -1.96 14.06 -3.61
CA ALA A 95 -1.18 14.77 -2.59
C ALA A 95 0.25 14.22 -2.48
N TRP A 96 0.39 12.89 -2.36
CA TRP A 96 1.71 12.26 -2.33
C TRP A 96 2.43 12.33 -3.67
N SER A 97 1.74 12.15 -4.81
CA SER A 97 2.38 12.15 -6.13
C SER A 97 2.98 13.51 -6.49
N VAL A 98 2.27 14.60 -6.18
CA VAL A 98 2.77 15.97 -6.43
C VAL A 98 4.08 16.25 -5.70
N SER A 99 4.30 15.63 -4.53
CA SER A 99 5.50 15.85 -3.71
C SER A 99 6.83 15.45 -4.39
N PHE A 100 6.81 14.57 -5.39
CA PHE A 100 8.01 14.12 -6.10
C PHE A 100 8.52 15.14 -7.13
N TYR A 101 7.61 15.92 -7.71
CA TYR A 101 7.92 16.78 -8.85
C TYR A 101 8.83 17.97 -8.54
N PRO A 102 8.74 18.66 -7.37
CA PRO A 102 9.66 19.74 -7.03
C PRO A 102 11.13 19.36 -7.16
N GLN A 103 11.53 18.19 -6.63
CA GLN A 103 12.92 17.73 -6.71
C GLN A 103 13.33 17.42 -8.14
N ILE A 104 12.47 16.73 -8.91
CA ILE A 104 12.72 16.41 -10.32
C ILE A 104 12.92 17.70 -11.13
N TYR A 105 12.06 18.69 -10.90
CA TYR A 105 12.12 19.98 -11.57
C TYR A 105 13.37 20.78 -11.18
N GLU A 106 13.72 20.85 -9.90
CA GLU A 106 14.91 21.55 -9.44
C GLU A 106 16.19 20.96 -10.03
N ASN A 107 16.32 19.63 -10.03
CA ASN A 107 17.44 18.94 -10.67
C ASN A 107 17.53 19.31 -12.16
N TRP A 108 16.41 19.28 -12.87
CA TRP A 108 16.35 19.63 -14.30
C TRP A 108 16.69 21.10 -14.55
N LYS A 109 16.23 22.02 -13.70
CA LYS A 109 16.47 23.45 -13.82
C LYS A 109 17.92 23.81 -13.53
N ARG A 110 18.50 23.23 -12.47
CA ARG A 110 19.88 23.48 -12.03
C ARG A 110 20.92 22.70 -12.84
N LYS A 111 20.50 21.65 -13.56
CA LYS A 111 21.40 20.66 -14.21
C LYS A 111 22.43 20.08 -13.24
N SER A 112 22.05 19.99 -11.96
CA SER A 112 22.90 19.58 -10.85
C SER A 112 22.04 18.85 -9.83
N VAL A 113 22.54 17.72 -9.33
CA VAL A 113 21.96 16.97 -8.21
C VAL A 113 22.76 17.19 -6.92
N VAL A 114 23.65 18.17 -6.90
CA VAL A 114 24.43 18.53 -5.70
C VAL A 114 23.49 18.96 -4.58
N GLY A 115 23.54 18.21 -3.48
CA GLY A 115 22.66 18.34 -2.31
C GLY A 115 21.63 17.22 -2.16
N LEU A 116 21.37 16.44 -3.22
CA LEU A 116 20.47 15.29 -3.16
C LEU A 116 21.13 14.13 -2.39
N ASN A 117 20.45 13.59 -1.38
CA ASN A 117 20.98 12.45 -0.63
C ASN A 117 20.81 11.14 -1.43
N PHE A 118 21.92 10.55 -1.86
CA PHE A 118 21.92 9.31 -2.66
C PHE A 118 21.46 8.08 -1.85
N ASP A 119 21.63 8.08 -0.52
CA ASP A 119 21.12 7.01 0.34
C ASP A 119 19.59 7.03 0.35
N PHE A 120 19.01 8.23 0.48
CA PHE A 120 17.57 8.43 0.44
C PHE A 120 16.99 7.92 -0.89
N LEU A 121 17.64 8.25 -2.00
CA LEU A 121 17.22 7.82 -3.33
C LEU A 121 17.34 6.30 -3.53
N ALA A 122 18.46 5.70 -3.12
CA ALA A 122 18.68 4.25 -3.20
C ALA A 122 17.69 3.46 -2.33
N LEU A 123 17.39 3.94 -1.12
CA LEU A 123 16.39 3.32 -0.26
C LEU A 123 14.97 3.56 -0.80
N ASN A 124 14.67 4.70 -1.43
CA ASN A 124 13.36 4.96 -2.04
C ASN A 124 13.05 4.01 -3.18
N ILE A 125 14.00 3.78 -4.09
CA ILE A 125 13.71 2.91 -5.24
C ILE A 125 13.38 1.50 -4.78
N ILE A 126 14.18 0.93 -3.86
CA ILE A 126 13.90 -0.39 -3.28
C ILE A 126 12.53 -0.40 -2.58
N GLY A 127 12.26 0.60 -1.75
CA GLY A 127 10.98 0.69 -1.05
C GLY A 127 9.79 0.73 -2.03
N PHE A 128 9.77 1.65 -2.99
CA PHE A 128 8.65 1.79 -3.92
C PHE A 128 8.52 0.60 -4.87
N THR A 129 9.62 -0.07 -5.24
CA THR A 129 9.56 -1.35 -5.95
C THR A 129 8.89 -2.42 -5.09
N MET A 130 9.28 -2.58 -3.82
CA MET A 130 8.66 -3.58 -2.93
C MET A 130 7.17 -3.29 -2.69
N TYR A 131 6.81 -2.02 -2.53
CA TYR A 131 5.41 -1.62 -2.36
C TYR A 131 4.59 -1.92 -3.63
N SER A 132 5.15 -1.64 -4.80
CA SER A 132 4.51 -1.94 -6.08
C SER A 132 4.34 -3.45 -6.27
N ILE A 133 5.33 -4.26 -5.93
CA ILE A 133 5.25 -5.73 -5.99
C ILE A 133 4.12 -6.24 -5.09
N PHE A 134 4.05 -5.77 -3.84
CA PHE A 134 2.97 -6.12 -2.90
C PHE A 134 1.59 -5.76 -3.47
N ASN A 135 1.39 -4.48 -3.85
CA ASN A 135 0.09 -4.02 -4.33
C ASN A 135 -0.34 -4.70 -5.63
N CYS A 136 0.56 -4.79 -6.62
CA CYS A 136 0.25 -5.42 -7.90
C CYS A 136 -0.01 -6.92 -7.72
N GLY A 137 0.80 -7.60 -6.91
CA GLY A 137 0.67 -9.03 -6.66
C GLY A 137 -0.64 -9.38 -5.98
N LEU A 138 -0.96 -8.70 -4.87
CA LEU A 138 -2.18 -8.96 -4.11
C LEU A 138 -3.46 -8.52 -4.86
N PHE A 139 -3.36 -7.48 -5.70
CA PHE A 139 -4.51 -6.99 -6.46
C PHE A 139 -4.82 -7.78 -7.75
N TRP A 140 -3.80 -8.28 -8.47
CA TRP A 140 -4.02 -8.91 -9.78
C TRP A 140 -3.81 -10.41 -9.85
N ILE A 141 -3.11 -11.05 -8.90
CA ILE A 141 -2.77 -12.47 -9.01
C ILE A 141 -3.82 -13.31 -8.26
N PRO A 142 -4.67 -14.10 -8.96
CA PRO A 142 -5.76 -14.83 -8.31
C PRO A 142 -5.28 -15.85 -7.28
N SER A 143 -4.19 -16.58 -7.56
CA SER A 143 -3.65 -17.57 -6.61
C SER A 143 -3.20 -16.94 -5.29
N ILE A 144 -2.69 -15.69 -5.32
CA ILE A 144 -2.30 -14.96 -4.10
C ILE A 144 -3.53 -14.45 -3.35
N GLN A 145 -4.57 -14.03 -4.08
CA GLN A 145 -5.85 -13.68 -3.46
C GLN A 145 -6.47 -14.89 -2.77
N ASP A 146 -6.38 -16.06 -3.38
CA ASP A 146 -6.86 -17.32 -2.80
C ASP A 146 -6.13 -17.61 -1.48
N GLU A 147 -4.79 -17.54 -1.46
CA GLU A 147 -3.98 -17.64 -0.24
C GLU A 147 -4.39 -16.60 0.83
N TYR A 148 -4.76 -15.38 0.41
CA TYR A 148 -5.21 -14.32 1.30
C TYR A 148 -6.56 -14.65 1.94
N PHE A 149 -7.51 -15.13 1.15
CA PHE A 149 -8.84 -15.50 1.62
C PHE A 149 -8.84 -16.79 2.45
N GLU A 150 -7.88 -17.70 2.25
CA GLU A 150 -7.68 -18.83 3.16
C GLU A 150 -7.27 -18.36 4.56
N LYS A 151 -6.41 -17.34 4.66
CA LYS A 151 -6.00 -16.74 5.93
C LYS A 151 -7.05 -15.79 6.52
N ASN A 152 -7.83 -15.12 5.66
CA ASN A 152 -8.84 -14.13 6.04
C ASN A 152 -10.20 -14.46 5.36
N PRO A 153 -10.94 -15.47 5.84
CA PRO A 153 -12.14 -15.97 5.14
C PRO A 153 -13.25 -14.93 4.95
N THR A 154 -13.36 -14.00 5.90
CA THR A 154 -14.33 -12.89 5.86
C THR A 154 -13.69 -11.57 5.43
N GLY A 155 -12.39 -11.57 5.15
CA GLY A 155 -11.63 -10.38 4.81
C GLY A 155 -11.76 -10.04 3.33
N MET A 156 -11.66 -8.76 3.02
CA MET A 156 -11.53 -8.27 1.65
C MET A 156 -10.08 -8.00 1.30
N ILE A 157 -9.75 -8.07 -0.01
CA ILE A 157 -8.45 -7.63 -0.48
C ILE A 157 -8.23 -6.16 -0.07
N PRO A 158 -7.21 -5.86 0.75
CA PRO A 158 -7.03 -4.56 1.39
C PRO A 158 -6.31 -3.53 0.49
N VAL A 159 -6.08 -3.88 -0.78
CA VAL A 159 -5.38 -3.06 -1.77
C VAL A 159 -6.39 -2.49 -2.75
N LEU A 160 -6.34 -1.18 -2.97
CA LEU A 160 -7.19 -0.48 -3.94
C LEU A 160 -6.37 0.06 -5.11
N THR A 161 -7.06 0.49 -6.17
CA THR A 161 -6.44 0.93 -7.42
C THR A 161 -5.47 2.09 -7.22
N GLN A 162 -5.84 3.09 -6.44
CA GLN A 162 -4.98 4.22 -6.07
C GLN A 162 -3.67 3.81 -5.37
N ASP A 163 -3.64 2.70 -4.63
CA ASP A 163 -2.42 2.19 -3.98
C ASP A 163 -1.41 1.67 -5.02
N ILE A 164 -1.91 1.02 -6.07
CA ILE A 164 -1.12 0.55 -7.21
C ILE A 164 -0.56 1.76 -7.96
N PHE A 165 -1.42 2.72 -8.33
CA PHE A 165 -1.00 3.92 -9.04
C PHE A 165 0.03 4.72 -8.23
N PHE A 166 -0.19 4.88 -6.92
CA PHE A 166 0.77 5.53 -6.04
C PHE A 166 2.12 4.81 -6.03
N GLY A 167 2.14 3.51 -5.79
CA GLY A 167 3.37 2.71 -5.73
C GLY A 167 4.18 2.80 -7.03
N LEU A 168 3.53 2.57 -8.17
CA LEU A 168 4.15 2.60 -9.49
C LEU A 168 4.63 4.01 -9.87
N HIS A 169 3.81 5.03 -9.60
CA HIS A 169 4.17 6.42 -9.87
C HIS A 169 5.39 6.86 -9.05
N ALA A 170 5.41 6.57 -7.76
CA ALA A 170 6.53 6.90 -6.89
C ALA A 170 7.81 6.15 -7.29
N MET A 171 7.70 4.87 -7.71
CA MET A 171 8.81 4.12 -8.29
C MET A 171 9.33 4.80 -9.55
N PHE A 172 8.45 5.17 -10.49
CA PHE A 172 8.81 5.85 -11.73
C PHE A 172 9.47 7.21 -11.48
N ALA A 173 8.89 8.06 -10.63
CA ALA A 173 9.44 9.36 -10.26
C ALA A 173 10.85 9.22 -9.63
N THR A 174 11.05 8.17 -8.84
CA THR A 174 12.37 7.84 -8.27
C THR A 174 13.35 7.40 -9.35
N VAL A 175 12.94 6.57 -10.31
CA VAL A 175 13.77 6.20 -11.48
C VAL A 175 14.17 7.45 -12.26
N VAL A 176 13.25 8.37 -12.55
CA VAL A 176 13.55 9.64 -13.23
C VAL A 176 14.63 10.41 -12.47
N THR A 177 14.51 10.52 -11.15
CA THR A 177 15.50 11.20 -10.30
C THR A 177 16.85 10.48 -10.33
N ILE A 178 16.88 9.14 -10.29
CA ILE A 178 18.11 8.34 -10.45
C ILE A 178 18.76 8.60 -11.81
N THR A 179 17.96 8.63 -12.88
CA THR A 179 18.44 8.95 -14.23
C THR A 179 19.10 10.33 -14.26
N GLN A 180 18.52 11.34 -13.60
CA GLN A 180 19.15 12.66 -13.48
C GLN A 180 20.51 12.60 -12.77
N CYS A 181 20.71 11.72 -11.78
CA CYS A 181 22.00 11.54 -11.12
C CYS A 181 23.11 10.95 -12.01
N PHE A 182 22.75 10.34 -13.15
CA PHE A 182 23.74 9.89 -14.14
C PHE A 182 24.12 10.98 -15.14
N PHE A 183 23.21 11.92 -15.43
CA PHE A 183 23.42 12.95 -16.46
C PHE A 183 23.86 14.31 -15.92
N TYR A 184 23.54 14.63 -14.66
CA TYR A 184 23.80 15.95 -14.08
C TYR A 184 24.99 15.95 -13.12
N GLU A 185 25.50 17.14 -12.83
CA GLU A 185 26.61 17.31 -11.91
C GLU A 185 26.24 16.78 -10.51
N ARG A 186 27.06 15.87 -9.98
CA ARG A 186 26.83 15.19 -8.69
C ARG A 186 27.98 15.34 -7.69
N ALA A 187 28.99 16.15 -8.03
CA ALA A 187 30.24 16.25 -7.30
C ALA A 187 30.79 14.85 -6.93
N ASN A 188 31.16 14.63 -5.66
CA ASN A 188 31.67 13.35 -5.13
C ASN A 188 30.61 12.56 -4.34
N GLN A 189 29.30 12.83 -4.53
CA GLN A 189 28.24 12.14 -3.80
C GLN A 189 28.14 10.68 -4.21
N ARG A 190 27.99 9.80 -3.21
CA ARG A 190 27.88 8.34 -3.38
C ARG A 190 26.97 7.76 -2.32
N VAL A 191 26.35 6.63 -2.63
CA VAL A 191 25.62 5.84 -1.63
C VAL A 191 26.61 5.36 -0.56
N SER A 192 26.28 5.61 0.70
CA SER A 192 27.10 5.27 1.87
C SER A 192 27.21 3.76 2.06
N TRP A 193 28.26 3.33 2.76
CA TRP A 193 28.43 1.93 3.14
C TRP A 193 27.31 1.43 4.05
N THR A 194 26.77 2.28 4.91
CA THR A 194 25.63 1.95 5.77
C THR A 194 24.39 1.64 4.95
N ALA A 195 24.03 2.51 3.99
CA ALA A 195 22.88 2.29 3.12
C ALA A 195 23.07 1.04 2.25
N ARG A 196 24.27 0.81 1.71
CA ARG A 196 24.60 -0.42 0.97
C ARG A 196 24.45 -1.67 1.83
N GLY A 197 24.91 -1.64 3.08
CA GLY A 197 24.75 -2.75 4.03
C GLY A 197 23.28 -3.06 4.32
N ILE A 198 22.47 -2.03 4.58
CA ILE A 198 21.02 -2.18 4.78
C ILE A 198 20.35 -2.79 3.54
N ILE A 199 20.65 -2.28 2.36
CA ILE A 199 20.10 -2.80 1.09
C ILE A 199 20.52 -4.26 0.88
N LEU A 200 21.78 -4.60 1.15
CA LEU A 200 22.28 -5.98 1.05
C LEU A 200 21.53 -6.92 2.01
N VAL A 201 21.31 -6.51 3.25
CA VAL A 201 20.55 -7.31 4.22
C VAL A 201 19.12 -7.55 3.75
N PHE A 202 18.41 -6.52 3.28
CA PHE A 202 17.06 -6.69 2.74
C PHE A 202 17.05 -7.57 1.48
N ALA A 203 18.02 -7.40 0.58
CA ALA A 203 18.12 -8.20 -0.63
C ALA A 203 18.38 -9.69 -0.30
N LEU A 204 19.29 -9.99 0.61
CA LEU A 204 19.58 -11.36 1.04
C LEU A 204 18.38 -11.98 1.76
N PHE A 205 17.71 -11.24 2.64
CA PHE A 205 16.49 -11.71 3.32
C PHE A 205 15.40 -12.09 2.31
N LEU A 206 15.08 -11.20 1.37
CA LEU A 206 14.05 -11.46 0.35
C LEU A 206 14.44 -12.60 -0.59
N LEU A 207 15.71 -12.67 -0.99
CA LEU A 207 16.22 -13.76 -1.84
C LEU A 207 16.05 -15.11 -1.13
N ILE A 208 16.51 -15.22 0.11
CA ILE A 208 16.42 -16.45 0.90
C ILE A 208 14.95 -16.84 1.12
N SER A 209 14.09 -15.91 1.54
CA SER A 209 12.66 -16.17 1.72
C SER A 209 12.00 -16.65 0.43
N THR A 210 12.32 -16.03 -0.71
CA THR A 210 11.78 -16.43 -2.03
C THR A 210 12.24 -17.83 -2.42
N ILE A 211 13.52 -18.17 -2.19
CA ILE A 211 14.04 -19.53 -2.42
C ILE A 211 13.30 -20.55 -1.54
N VAL A 212 13.06 -20.22 -0.26
CA VAL A 212 12.33 -21.10 0.66
C VAL A 212 10.88 -21.30 0.22
N ALA A 213 10.18 -20.24 -0.21
CA ALA A 213 8.83 -20.34 -0.74
C ALA A 213 8.77 -21.16 -2.05
N ALA A 214 9.79 -21.04 -2.91
CA ALA A 214 9.85 -21.82 -4.15
C ALA A 214 10.23 -23.29 -3.94
N ALA A 215 10.99 -23.60 -2.89
CA ALA A 215 11.54 -24.93 -2.65
C ALA A 215 10.76 -25.75 -1.61
N THR A 216 9.87 -25.12 -0.83
CA THR A 216 9.17 -25.76 0.29
C THR A 216 7.76 -25.20 0.48
N ASP A 217 6.86 -25.98 1.07
CA ASP A 217 5.51 -25.53 1.43
C ASP A 217 5.47 -24.75 2.78
N LYS A 218 6.62 -24.24 3.24
CA LYS A 218 6.71 -23.51 4.51
C LYS A 218 6.34 -22.04 4.40
N LEU A 219 6.49 -21.46 3.21
CA LEU A 219 6.17 -20.07 2.93
C LEU A 219 5.29 -20.01 1.68
N THR A 220 4.23 -19.22 1.78
CA THR A 220 3.32 -18.95 0.66
C THR A 220 3.81 -17.75 -0.16
N TRP A 221 3.33 -17.57 -1.38
CA TRP A 221 3.67 -16.39 -2.19
C TRP A 221 3.17 -15.10 -1.55
N LEU A 222 2.02 -15.17 -0.86
CA LEU A 222 1.50 -14.10 -0.03
C LEU A 222 2.46 -13.70 1.10
N ASP A 223 3.15 -14.65 1.73
CA ASP A 223 4.15 -14.32 2.77
C ASP A 223 5.32 -13.52 2.17
N ILE A 224 5.74 -13.84 0.94
CA ILE A 224 6.76 -13.08 0.23
C ILE A 224 6.29 -11.65 -0.05
N LEU A 225 5.04 -11.46 -0.47
CA LEU A 225 4.47 -10.13 -0.64
C LEU A 225 4.44 -9.36 0.69
N TYR A 226 4.03 -9.99 1.80
CA TYR A 226 4.06 -9.35 3.12
C TYR A 226 5.49 -8.97 3.52
N PHE A 227 6.50 -9.79 3.22
CA PHE A 227 7.90 -9.43 3.45
C PHE A 227 8.32 -8.21 2.62
N CYS A 228 7.91 -8.09 1.36
CA CYS A 228 8.10 -6.87 0.57
C CYS A 228 7.47 -5.65 1.25
N SER A 229 6.23 -5.78 1.73
CA SER A 229 5.50 -4.76 2.48
C SER A 229 6.29 -4.32 3.73
N TYR A 230 6.76 -5.26 4.56
CA TYR A 230 7.55 -4.94 5.75
C TYR A 230 8.89 -4.28 5.43
N VAL A 231 9.57 -4.69 4.35
CA VAL A 231 10.83 -4.04 3.90
C VAL A 231 10.56 -2.59 3.51
N LYS A 232 9.50 -2.30 2.75
CA LYS A 232 9.10 -0.92 2.43
C LYS A 232 8.83 -0.11 3.70
N LEU A 233 8.12 -0.70 4.66
CA LEU A 233 7.79 -0.02 5.90
C LEU A 233 9.04 0.28 6.74
N ALA A 234 9.96 -0.67 6.88
CA ALA A 234 11.23 -0.48 7.57
C ALA A 234 12.09 0.62 6.92
N ILE A 235 12.17 0.62 5.59
CA ILE A 235 12.84 1.67 4.80
C ILE A 235 12.27 3.06 5.08
N THR A 236 10.96 3.16 5.32
CA THR A 236 10.27 4.43 5.61
C THR A 236 10.71 4.96 6.98
N LEU A 237 10.75 4.12 8.01
CA LEU A 237 11.23 4.48 9.35
C LEU A 237 12.70 4.93 9.35
N ILE A 238 13.56 4.21 8.63
CA ILE A 238 15.00 4.51 8.51
C ILE A 238 15.23 5.92 7.95
N LYS A 239 14.30 6.48 7.17
CA LYS A 239 14.44 7.82 6.57
C LYS A 239 13.99 8.95 7.47
N TYR A 240 12.89 8.78 8.20
CA TYR A 240 12.35 9.85 9.03
C TYR A 240 13.20 10.13 10.28
N ILE A 241 13.74 9.08 10.91
CA ILE A 241 14.51 9.21 12.17
C ILE A 241 15.77 10.09 12.01
N PRO A 242 16.62 9.91 10.98
CA PRO A 242 17.79 10.77 10.78
C PRO A 242 17.41 12.24 10.59
N GLN A 243 16.33 12.53 9.86
CA GLN A 243 15.89 13.91 9.64
C GLN A 243 15.44 14.57 10.95
N ALA A 244 14.65 13.87 11.76
CA ALA A 244 14.23 14.33 13.09
C ALA A 244 15.44 14.66 13.98
N TYR A 245 16.44 13.78 13.98
CA TYR A 245 17.69 13.97 14.73
C TYR A 245 18.54 15.12 14.18
N MET A 246 18.63 15.28 12.86
CA MET A 246 19.38 16.38 12.23
C MET A 246 18.77 17.74 12.59
N ASN A 247 17.44 17.88 12.51
CA ASN A 247 16.74 19.08 12.93
C ASN A 247 17.02 19.39 14.41
N TYR A 248 16.98 18.36 15.27
CA TYR A 248 17.29 18.50 16.69
C TYR A 248 18.72 18.94 16.95
N LYS A 249 19.69 18.39 16.23
CA LYS A 249 21.12 18.71 16.38
C LYS A 249 21.46 20.11 15.86
N ARG A 250 20.84 20.52 14.75
CA ARG A 250 21.01 21.87 14.17
C ARG A 250 20.23 22.94 14.91
N LYS A 251 19.18 22.55 15.66
CA LYS A 251 18.21 23.48 16.25
C LYS A 251 17.56 24.40 15.19
N SER A 252 17.43 23.88 13.98
CA SER A 252 16.97 24.61 12.80
C SER A 252 16.25 23.65 11.84
N THR A 253 15.31 24.19 11.09
CA THR A 253 14.62 23.53 9.97
C THR A 253 14.75 24.34 8.68
N VAL A 254 15.67 25.30 8.64
CA VAL A 254 15.95 26.13 7.47
C VAL A 254 16.57 25.27 6.36
N GLY A 255 16.20 25.54 5.10
CA GLY A 255 16.60 24.73 3.94
C GLY A 255 15.74 23.48 3.72
N TRP A 256 14.70 23.28 4.54
CA TRP A 256 13.75 22.18 4.38
C TRP A 256 12.38 22.68 3.88
N SER A 257 11.86 22.05 2.83
CA SER A 257 10.55 22.41 2.25
C SER A 257 9.41 21.92 3.16
N ILE A 258 8.88 22.81 4.00
CA ILE A 258 7.72 22.52 4.85
C ILE A 258 6.46 22.17 4.04
N GLY A 259 6.36 22.66 2.79
CA GLY A 259 5.23 22.34 1.91
C GLY A 259 5.12 20.84 1.61
N ASN A 260 6.26 20.15 1.45
CA ASN A 260 6.26 18.70 1.24
C ASN A 260 5.73 17.95 2.48
N ILE A 261 5.97 18.47 3.68
CA ILE A 261 5.48 17.88 4.94
C ILE A 261 3.96 18.01 5.05
N PHE A 262 3.37 19.11 4.58
CA PHE A 262 1.92 19.24 4.53
C PHE A 262 1.28 18.31 3.49
N LEU A 263 1.92 18.13 2.33
CA LEU A 263 1.46 17.17 1.33
C LEU A 263 1.56 15.73 1.83
N ASP A 264 2.65 15.38 2.51
CA ASP A 264 2.85 14.07 3.13
C ASP A 264 1.78 13.82 4.21
N PHE A 265 1.59 14.77 5.13
CA PHE A 265 0.56 14.69 6.18
C PHE A 265 -0.84 14.50 5.59
N THR A 266 -1.17 15.27 4.55
CA THR A 266 -2.47 15.18 3.86
C THR A 266 -2.65 13.81 3.24
N GLY A 267 -1.61 13.30 2.56
CA GLY A 267 -1.61 11.95 1.99
C GLY A 267 -1.79 10.87 3.04
N GLY A 268 -0.99 10.91 4.12
CA GLY A 268 -1.05 9.95 5.21
C GLY A 268 -2.39 9.94 5.97
N ALA A 269 -2.91 11.13 6.28
CA ALA A 269 -4.19 11.27 6.99
C ALA A 269 -5.37 10.77 6.14
N LEU A 270 -5.43 11.14 4.86
CA LEU A 270 -6.50 10.70 3.96
C LEU A 270 -6.41 9.22 3.61
N SER A 271 -5.20 8.67 3.47
CA SER A 271 -4.99 7.22 3.29
C SER A 271 -5.50 6.43 4.50
N MET A 272 -5.16 6.87 5.72
CA MET A 272 -5.69 6.27 6.95
C MET A 272 -7.21 6.40 7.05
N MET A 273 -7.76 7.57 6.73
CA MET A 273 -9.21 7.80 6.70
C MET A 273 -9.90 6.85 5.74
N GLN A 274 -9.32 6.62 4.56
CA GLN A 274 -9.85 5.66 3.59
C GLN A 274 -9.94 4.25 4.17
N MET A 275 -8.88 3.80 4.84
CA MET A 275 -8.88 2.49 5.49
C MET A 275 -9.97 2.38 6.55
N MET A 276 -10.19 3.42 7.36
CA MET A 276 -11.27 3.43 8.36
C MET A 276 -12.67 3.40 7.73
N VAL A 277 -12.88 4.17 6.66
CA VAL A 277 -14.16 4.18 5.92
C VAL A 277 -14.45 2.81 5.33
N ASN A 278 -13.46 2.16 4.70
CA ASN A 278 -13.64 0.83 4.14
C ASN A 278 -13.89 -0.22 5.21
N ALA A 279 -13.12 -0.21 6.29
CA ALA A 279 -13.32 -1.13 7.40
C ALA A 279 -14.75 -1.04 7.96
N HIS A 280 -15.27 0.17 8.10
CA HIS A 280 -16.65 0.37 8.51
C HIS A 280 -17.65 -0.07 7.43
N ASN A 281 -17.46 0.32 6.17
CA ASN A 281 -18.43 0.07 5.10
C ASN A 281 -18.58 -1.41 4.75
N TYR A 282 -17.52 -2.19 4.93
CA TYR A 282 -17.50 -3.64 4.65
C TYR A 282 -17.53 -4.50 5.92
N ASN A 283 -17.70 -3.89 7.11
CA ASN A 283 -17.64 -4.56 8.40
C ASN A 283 -16.36 -5.41 8.59
N ASP A 284 -15.23 -4.91 8.08
CA ASP A 284 -13.97 -5.63 7.98
C ASP A 284 -12.81 -4.81 8.56
N TRP A 285 -12.76 -4.77 9.89
CA TRP A 285 -11.72 -4.07 10.64
C TRP A 285 -10.38 -4.81 10.64
N GLN A 286 -10.37 -6.11 10.39
CA GLN A 286 -9.15 -6.91 10.40
C GLN A 286 -8.28 -6.59 9.17
N SER A 287 -8.91 -6.35 8.01
CA SER A 287 -8.21 -6.02 6.77
C SER A 287 -7.46 -4.70 6.79
N ILE A 288 -7.67 -3.83 7.79
CA ILE A 288 -6.80 -2.67 8.03
C ILE A 288 -5.34 -3.11 8.17
N PHE A 289 -5.09 -4.24 8.85
CA PHE A 289 -3.75 -4.79 9.01
C PHE A 289 -3.34 -5.74 7.88
N GLY A 290 -4.25 -6.02 6.94
CA GLY A 290 -3.98 -6.79 5.73
C GLY A 290 -3.14 -6.02 4.69
N ASP A 291 -3.07 -4.69 4.79
CA ASP A 291 -2.04 -3.88 4.13
C ASP A 291 -1.17 -3.17 5.18
N PRO A 292 -0.16 -3.86 5.75
CA PRO A 292 0.72 -3.29 6.75
C PRO A 292 1.44 -2.03 6.27
N THR A 293 1.76 -1.95 4.98
CA THR A 293 2.48 -0.79 4.44
C THR A 293 1.56 0.41 4.38
N LYS A 294 0.35 0.30 3.85
CA LYS A 294 -0.54 1.46 3.73
C LYS A 294 -0.88 2.04 5.10
N PHE A 295 -1.26 1.18 6.05
CA PHE A 295 -1.52 1.60 7.43
C PHE A 295 -0.27 2.22 8.06
N GLY A 296 0.86 1.51 8.01
CA GLY A 296 2.10 1.97 8.64
C GLY A 296 2.69 3.22 7.99
N LEU A 297 2.62 3.35 6.67
CA LEU A 297 3.04 4.52 5.91
C LEU A 297 2.20 5.74 6.31
N GLY A 298 0.88 5.60 6.35
CA GLY A 298 -0.02 6.67 6.77
C GLY A 298 0.21 7.09 8.22
N LEU A 299 0.33 6.12 9.14
CA LEU A 299 0.60 6.38 10.54
C LEU A 299 1.95 7.08 10.75
N PHE A 300 3.04 6.55 10.16
CA PHE A 300 4.37 7.12 10.34
C PHE A 300 4.49 8.49 9.71
N SER A 301 3.93 8.72 8.50
CA SER A 301 3.87 10.06 7.91
C SER A 301 3.17 11.02 8.87
N VAL A 302 1.92 10.74 9.29
CA VAL A 302 1.16 11.65 10.17
C VAL A 302 1.93 11.97 11.46
N VAL A 303 2.50 10.96 12.13
CA VAL A 303 3.24 11.15 13.39
C VAL A 303 4.51 11.99 13.18
N PHE A 304 5.33 11.66 12.19
CA PHE A 304 6.56 12.40 11.93
C PHE A 304 6.25 13.81 11.41
N ASP A 305 5.24 13.98 10.58
CA ASP A 305 4.86 15.28 10.02
C ASP A 305 4.34 16.22 11.11
N ILE A 306 3.52 15.74 12.06
CA ILE A 306 3.14 16.53 13.24
C ILE A 306 4.39 16.94 14.02
N PHE A 307 5.32 16.01 14.24
CA PHE A 307 6.57 16.30 14.94
C PHE A 307 7.41 17.35 14.19
N PHE A 308 7.47 17.28 12.87
CA PHE A 308 8.21 18.20 12.01
C PHE A 308 7.58 19.59 11.93
N ILE A 309 6.26 19.66 11.83
CA ILE A 309 5.49 20.90 11.92
C ILE A 309 5.74 21.56 13.28
N PHE A 310 5.75 20.78 14.36
CA PHE A 310 6.07 21.28 15.70
C PHE A 310 7.52 21.79 15.80
N GLN A 311 8.50 21.05 15.27
CA GLN A 311 9.89 21.52 15.17
C GLN A 311 9.98 22.84 14.40
N HIS A 312 9.27 22.96 13.27
CA HIS A 312 9.37 24.11 12.37
C HIS A 312 8.68 25.37 12.93
N TYR A 313 7.47 25.26 13.45
CA TYR A 313 6.68 26.43 13.87
C TYR A 313 6.81 26.78 15.35
N VAL A 314 7.17 25.82 16.21
CA VAL A 314 7.25 26.03 17.65
C VAL A 314 8.71 26.05 18.11
N LEU A 315 9.43 24.94 18.00
CA LEU A 315 10.76 24.81 18.62
C LEU A 315 11.83 25.69 17.96
N TYR A 316 11.88 25.71 16.63
CA TYR A 316 12.95 26.38 15.87
C TYR A 316 12.48 27.64 15.16
N ARG A 317 11.39 28.24 15.65
CA ARG A 317 10.84 29.49 15.13
C ARG A 317 11.86 30.63 15.13
N GLN A 318 12.69 30.72 16.16
CA GLN A 318 13.67 31.81 16.31
C GLN A 318 14.80 31.69 15.29
N SER A 319 15.37 30.50 15.10
CA SER A 319 16.36 30.25 14.04
C SER A 319 15.87 30.70 12.66
N ARG A 320 14.60 30.44 12.32
CA ARG A 320 14.01 30.93 11.07
C ARG A 320 13.90 32.45 11.01
N LYS A 321 13.54 33.11 12.11
CA LYS A 321 13.49 34.59 12.17
C LYS A 321 14.89 35.19 12.00
N ASP A 322 15.90 34.58 12.60
CA ASP A 322 17.27 35.07 12.54
C ASP A 322 17.82 35.00 11.11
N VAL A 323 17.59 33.90 10.38
CA VAL A 323 17.97 33.78 8.96
C VAL A 323 17.15 34.73 8.06
N ALA A 324 15.87 34.95 8.36
CA ALA A 324 15.06 35.90 7.60
C ALA A 324 15.50 37.36 7.82
N ALA A 325 16.02 37.68 9.01
CA ALA A 325 16.53 39.00 9.34
C ALA A 325 17.94 39.25 8.78
N ASP A 326 18.78 38.22 8.70
CA ASP A 326 20.15 38.30 8.19
C ASP A 326 20.53 37.00 7.45
N PRO A 327 20.34 36.95 6.11
CA PRO A 327 20.58 35.76 5.31
C PRO A 327 22.05 35.35 5.21
N GLU A 328 22.99 36.27 5.47
CA GLU A 328 24.43 36.01 5.41
C GLU A 328 24.99 35.50 6.75
N LYS A 329 24.18 35.55 7.81
CA LYS A 329 24.59 35.09 9.13
C LYS A 329 24.75 33.57 9.15
N PRO A 330 25.93 33.05 9.55
CA PRO A 330 26.13 31.61 9.63
C PRO A 330 25.13 30.99 10.62
N GLU A 331 24.54 29.87 10.22
CA GLU A 331 23.57 29.13 11.03
C GLU A 331 24.23 28.74 12.35
N LYS A 332 23.72 29.26 13.48
CA LYS A 332 24.21 28.88 14.82
C LYS A 332 24.03 27.38 14.97
N THR A 333 25.12 26.64 15.00
CA THR A 333 25.03 25.21 15.26
C THR A 333 24.82 25.04 16.76
N GLY A 334 24.05 24.05 17.21
CA GLY A 334 23.77 23.83 18.64
C GLY A 334 25.00 23.60 19.54
N LYS A 335 26.23 23.69 19.00
CA LYS A 335 27.49 23.79 19.75
C LYS A 335 27.76 25.20 20.28
N ASP A 336 27.20 26.23 19.67
CA ASP A 336 27.49 27.64 19.97
C ASP A 336 26.66 28.19 21.15
N GLU A 337 25.78 27.38 21.75
CA GLU A 337 24.94 27.73 22.92
C GLU A 337 25.45 27.12 24.25
N ILE A 338 26.58 26.40 24.26
CA ILE A 338 27.15 25.79 25.48
C ILE A 338 28.41 26.56 25.96
N LEU A 339 28.50 27.86 25.68
CA LEU A 339 29.54 28.74 26.22
C LEU A 339 28.95 29.95 26.91
#